data_AF-A0A3A0BYX2-F1
#
_entry.id   AF-A0A3A0BYX2-F1
#
_cell.length_a   1.000
_cell.length_b   1.000
_cell.length_c   1.000
_cell.angle_alpha   90.00
_cell.angle_beta   90.00
_cell.angle_gamma   90.00
#
_symmetry.space_group_name_H-M   'P 1'
#
loop_
_entity.id
_entity.type
_entity.pdbx_description
1 polymer ?
#
loop_
_entity_poly.entity_id
_entity_poly.type
_entity_poly.pdbx_seq_one_letter_code
_entity_poly.pdbx_strand_id
1 'polypeptide(L)'
;MGLSACAPDSKYFQRSVNEATRDMVGKRHGSPHKVEPAPDGGEIWTYFERGSGTAGFSGQAHGGMCRSYVLTFDKQGVLRDWQQRSCRG
;
A
#
# COMPACT_ATOMS: atom_id res chain seq x y z
N MET A 1 6.46 7.66 23.74
CA MET A 1 7.45 7.14 22.77
C MET A 1 6.70 6.60 21.57
N GLY A 2 6.46 7.44 20.54
CA GLY A 2 5.71 7.04 19.34
C GLY A 2 6.66 6.37 18.36
N LEU A 3 6.43 5.09 18.08
CA LEU A 3 7.28 4.27 17.22
C LEU A 3 7.22 4.77 15.77
N SER A 4 8.41 4.83 15.16
CA SER A 4 8.72 5.27 13.81
C SER A 4 7.77 4.67 12.76
N ALA A 5 6.85 5.48 12.25
CA ALA A 5 6.01 5.18 11.08
C ALA A 5 6.67 5.68 9.78
N CYS A 6 7.97 5.41 9.61
CA CYS A 6 8.69 5.69 8.37
C CYS A 6 9.44 4.45 7.85
N ALA A 7 8.93 3.25 8.17
CA ALA A 7 9.30 2.10 7.36
C ALA A 7 8.49 2.20 6.05
N PRO A 8 9.14 2.26 4.87
CA PRO A 8 8.39 2.29 3.62
C PRO A 8 7.59 0.98 3.54
N ASP A 9 6.27 1.09 3.40
CA ASP A 9 5.35 -0.06 3.38
C ASP A 9 5.73 -1.11 2.33
N SER A 10 6.47 -0.69 1.30
CA SER A 10 7.13 -1.57 0.33
C SER A 10 7.97 -2.69 0.96
N LYS A 11 8.71 -2.43 2.05
CA LYS A 11 9.54 -3.46 2.73
C LYS A 11 8.70 -4.51 3.42
N TYR A 12 7.54 -4.13 3.97
CA TYR A 12 6.62 -5.05 4.60
C TYR A 12 6.03 -6.00 3.55
N PHE A 13 5.48 -5.46 2.46
CA PHE A 13 4.90 -6.27 1.40
C PHE A 13 5.94 -7.18 0.72
N GLN A 14 7.15 -6.68 0.47
CA GLN A 14 8.23 -7.49 -0.10
C GLN A 14 8.58 -8.72 0.74
N ARG A 15 8.58 -8.60 2.07
CA ARG A 15 8.93 -9.71 2.97
C ARG A 15 7.79 -10.67 3.25
N SER A 16 6.55 -10.23 3.04
CA SER A 16 5.35 -10.96 3.42
C SER A 16 4.63 -11.64 2.24
N VAL A 17 5.24 -11.64 1.06
CA VAL A 17 4.76 -12.43 -0.07
C VAL A 17 4.76 -13.92 0.33
N ASN A 18 3.66 -14.61 0.02
CA ASN A 18 3.33 -15.98 0.42
C ASN A 18 3.04 -16.21 1.91
N GLU A 19 3.04 -15.16 2.73
CA GLU A 19 2.78 -15.26 4.18
C GLU A 19 1.58 -14.40 4.60
N ALA A 20 1.54 -13.14 4.17
CA ALA A 20 0.50 -12.22 4.59
C ALA A 20 -0.87 -12.61 4.04
N THR A 21 -1.86 -12.65 4.92
CA THR A 21 -3.26 -12.79 4.53
C THR A 21 -3.95 -11.43 4.46
N ARG A 22 -5.09 -11.36 3.77
CA ARG A 22 -5.97 -10.18 3.75
C ARG A 22 -6.28 -9.65 5.14
N ASP A 23 -6.52 -10.54 6.11
CA ASP A 23 -6.77 -10.16 7.51
C ASP A 23 -5.56 -9.51 8.16
N MET A 24 -4.36 -10.07 7.99
CA MET A 24 -3.12 -9.48 8.50
C MET A 24 -2.84 -8.10 7.89
N VAL A 25 -3.02 -7.97 6.57
CA VAL A 25 -2.85 -6.69 5.86
C VAL A 25 -3.90 -5.68 6.34
N GLY A 26 -5.16 -6.07 6.46
CA GLY A 26 -6.24 -5.23 6.94
C GLY A 26 -6.06 -4.76 8.38
N LYS A 27 -5.57 -5.63 9.28
CA LYS A 27 -5.23 -5.26 10.66
C LYS A 27 -4.11 -4.21 10.74
N ARG A 28 -3.14 -4.28 9.83
CA ARG A 28 -1.98 -3.36 9.82
C ARG A 28 -2.26 -2.04 9.11
N HIS A 29 -2.96 -2.09 7.97
CA HIS A 29 -3.14 -0.94 7.07
C HIS A 29 -4.58 -0.39 7.06
N GLY A 30 -5.50 -1.03 7.76
CA GLY A 30 -6.93 -0.72 7.69
C GLY A 30 -7.56 -1.20 6.39
N SER A 31 -8.79 -0.73 6.14
CA SER A 31 -9.53 -1.05 4.93
C SER A 31 -8.80 -0.53 3.68
N PRO A 32 -8.69 -1.34 2.62
CA PRO A 32 -8.17 -0.88 1.34
C PRO A 32 -9.06 0.22 0.76
N HIS A 33 -8.47 1.09 -0.06
CA HIS A 33 -9.20 2.15 -0.73
C HIS A 33 -10.00 1.62 -1.93
N LYS A 34 -9.53 0.53 -2.55
CA LYS A 34 -10.20 -0.15 -3.64
C LYS A 34 -10.02 -1.66 -3.50
N VAL A 35 -11.06 -2.41 -3.83
CA VAL A 35 -11.05 -3.87 -3.93
C VAL A 35 -11.62 -4.25 -5.28
N GLU A 36 -10.91 -5.11 -6.01
CA GLU A 36 -11.29 -5.63 -7.32
C GLU A 36 -11.11 -7.15 -7.35
N PRO A 37 -11.95 -7.90 -8.09
CA PRO A 37 -11.69 -9.32 -8.30
C PRO A 37 -10.46 -9.50 -9.20
N ALA A 38 -9.59 -10.44 -8.84
CA ALA A 38 -8.46 -10.81 -9.69
C ALA A 38 -8.92 -11.80 -10.80
N PRO A 39 -8.30 -11.78 -12.00
CA PRO A 39 -8.68 -12.67 -13.11
C PRO A 39 -8.58 -14.16 -12.80
N ASP A 40 -7.70 -14.53 -11.87
CA ASP A 40 -7.48 -15.89 -11.40
C ASP A 40 -8.45 -16.31 -10.27
N GLY A 41 -9.39 -15.46 -9.89
CA GLY A 41 -10.38 -15.68 -8.83
C GLY A 41 -9.93 -15.27 -7.43
N GLY A 42 -8.78 -14.62 -7.31
CA GLY A 42 -8.35 -13.92 -6.10
C GLY A 42 -8.93 -12.51 -5.97
N GLU A 43 -8.24 -11.65 -5.22
CA GLU A 43 -8.62 -10.25 -5.02
C GLU A 43 -7.41 -9.33 -5.19
N ILE A 44 -7.67 -8.14 -5.72
CA ILE A 44 -6.70 -7.06 -5.85
C ILE A 44 -7.13 -5.95 -4.89
N TRP A 45 -6.26 -5.62 -3.93
CA TRP A 45 -6.48 -4.50 -3.01
C TRP A 45 -5.57 -3.35 -3.37
N THR A 46 -6.10 -2.12 -3.39
CA THR A 46 -5.30 -0.92 -3.61
C THR A 46 -5.34 -0.01 -2.40
N TYR A 47 -4.17 0.39 -1.93
CA TYR A 47 -3.99 1.45 -0.93
C TYR A 47 -3.42 2.68 -1.61
N PHE A 48 -4.03 3.85 -1.41
CA PHE A 48 -3.47 5.13 -1.85
C PHE A 48 -2.77 5.82 -0.68
N GLU A 49 -1.52 6.17 -0.88
CA GLU A 49 -0.75 7.02 0.00
C GLU A 49 -0.65 8.39 -0.65
N ARG A 50 -1.46 9.34 -0.19
CA ARG A 50 -1.36 10.75 -0.58
C ARG A 50 -0.54 11.47 0.48
N GLY A 51 0.73 11.76 0.20
CA GLY A 51 1.47 12.69 1.02
C GLY A 51 0.82 14.07 0.95
N SER A 52 0.46 14.66 2.09
CA SER A 52 0.20 16.10 2.13
C SER A 52 1.53 16.80 1.85
N GLY A 53 1.56 17.67 0.84
CA GLY A 53 2.72 18.54 0.65
C GLY A 53 2.80 19.44 1.87
N THR A 54 3.64 19.11 2.85
CA THR A 54 4.00 20.08 3.87
C THR A 54 4.81 21.14 3.15
N ALA A 55 4.32 22.39 3.16
CA ALA A 55 5.13 23.52 2.74
C ALA A 55 6.38 23.50 3.62
N GLY A 56 7.52 23.13 3.04
CA GLY A 56 8.80 23.27 3.72
C GLY A 56 9.03 24.75 4.05
N PHE A 57 9.79 25.02 5.11
CA PHE A 57 10.19 26.36 5.55
C PHE A 57 10.92 27.18 4.45
N SER A 58 11.25 26.56 3.31
CA SER A 58 11.84 27.14 2.10
C SER A 58 10.83 27.58 1.03
N GLY A 59 9.52 27.47 1.26
CA GLY A 59 8.49 27.85 0.27
C GLY A 59 8.38 26.90 -0.93
N GLN A 60 9.14 25.80 -0.94
CA GLN A 60 9.03 24.76 -1.96
C GLN A 60 7.96 23.76 -1.52
N ALA A 61 6.77 23.85 -2.13
CA ALA A 61 5.82 22.75 -2.09
C ALA A 61 6.45 21.59 -2.87
N HIS A 62 7.06 20.63 -2.18
CA HIS A 62 7.35 19.34 -2.79
C HIS A 62 6.00 18.75 -3.18
N GLY A 63 5.70 18.73 -4.49
CA GLY A 63 4.45 18.21 -5.03
C GLY A 63 4.12 16.89 -4.35
N GLY A 64 2.94 16.82 -3.72
CA GLY A 64 2.59 15.70 -2.83
C GLY A 64 2.89 14.37 -3.51
N MET A 65 3.76 13.57 -2.89
CA MET A 65 4.07 12.24 -3.40
C MET A 65 2.78 11.42 -3.35
N CYS A 66 2.21 11.12 -4.51
CA CYS A 66 1.09 10.19 -4.61
C CYS A 66 1.65 8.82 -4.99
N ARG A 67 1.50 7.86 -4.07
CA ARG A 67 1.82 6.45 -4.28
C ARG A 67 0.56 5.62 -4.14
N SER A 68 0.53 4.50 -4.84
CA SER A 68 -0.42 3.43 -4.56
C SER A 68 0.30 2.10 -4.43
N TYR A 69 -0.19 1.27 -3.52
CA TYR A 69 0.24 -0.11 -3.35
C TYR A 69 -0.89 -1.00 -3.84
N VAL A 70 -0.62 -1.76 -4.89
CA VAL A 70 -1.54 -2.73 -5.48
C VAL A 70 -1.10 -4.10 -5.01
N LEU A 71 -1.94 -4.78 -4.23
CA LEU A 71 -1.69 -6.08 -3.62
C LEU A 71 -2.56 -7.12 -4.31
N THR A 72 -1.97 -8.24 -4.72
CA THR A 72 -2.69 -9.35 -5.35
C THR A 72 -2.74 -10.51 -4.37
N PHE A 73 -3.95 -10.89 -3.98
CA PHE A 73 -4.24 -12.05 -3.14
C PHE A 73 -4.79 -13.18 -4.00
N ASP A 74 -4.43 -14.41 -3.67
CA ASP A 74 -5.04 -15.59 -4.30
C ASP A 74 -6.44 -15.91 -3.73
N LYS A 75 -7.05 -17.00 -4.21
CA LYS A 75 -8.35 -17.51 -3.73
C LYS A 75 -8.37 -17.84 -2.24
N GLN A 76 -7.22 -18.15 -1.66
CA GLN A 76 -7.08 -18.47 -0.23
C GLN A 76 -6.90 -17.18 0.60
N GLY A 77 -6.78 -16.02 -0.06
CA GLY A 77 -6.59 -14.73 0.58
C GLY A 77 -5.14 -14.49 1.02
N VAL A 78 -4.17 -15.19 0.44
CA VAL A 78 -2.74 -15.04 0.70
C VAL A 78 -2.12 -14.11 -0.33
N LEU A 79 -1.29 -13.16 0.12
CA LEU A 79 -0.58 -12.20 -0.71
C LEU A 79 0.41 -12.93 -1.62
N ARG A 80 0.21 -12.86 -2.94
CA ARG A 80 1.08 -13.49 -3.94
C ARG A 80 1.95 -12.50 -4.69
N ASP A 81 1.49 -11.28 -4.85
CA ASP A 81 2.25 -10.23 -5.52
C ASP A 81 1.91 -8.85 -4.96
N TRP A 82 2.80 -7.89 -5.14
CA TRP A 82 2.54 -6.49 -4.83
C TRP A 82 3.32 -5.56 -5.76
N GLN A 83 2.74 -4.39 -6.03
CA GLN A 83 3.36 -3.36 -6.85
C GLN A 83 3.17 -1.99 -6.22
N GLN A 84 4.26 -1.21 -6.17
CA GLN A 84 4.17 0.21 -5.89
C GLN A 84 4.04 0.97 -7.21
N ARG A 85 3.04 1.83 -7.32
CA ARG A 85 2.85 2.74 -8.46
C ARG A 85 2.90 4.18 -7.96
N SER A 86 3.52 5.07 -8.73
CA SER A 86 3.32 6.51 -8.55
C SER A 86 1.99 6.88 -9.21
N CYS A 87 1.14 7.67 -8.55
CA CYS A 87 0.02 8.27 -9.26
C CYS A 87 0.61 9.29 -10.23
N ARG A 88 0.55 9.02 -11.54
CA ARG A 88 0.80 10.09 -12.52
C ARG A 88 -0.40 11.04 -12.42
N GLY A 89 -0.10 12.29 -12.07
CA GLY A 89 -1.04 13.41 -12.17
C GLY A 89 -1.35 13.75 -13.62
#